data_AF-A0A1M4TAV8-F1
#
_entry.id   AF-A0A1M4TAV8-F1
#
_cell.length_a   1.000
_cell.length_b   1.000
_cell.length_c   1.000
_cell.angle_alpha   90.00
_cell.angle_beta   90.00
_cell.angle_gamma   90.00
#
_symmetry.space_group_name_H-M   'P 1'
#
loop_
_entity.id
_entity.type
_entity.pdbx_description
1 polymer ?
#
loop_
_entity_poly.entity_id
_entity_poly.type
_entity_poly.pdbx_seq_one_letter_code
_entity_poly.pdbx_strand_id
1 'polypeptide(L)'
;MSFRIFSLQLMGKIKPVEKIELQRKNLLDDYQEFTHVENSDELREFLELEKHIQSADFNAVKKEIQQLRFKGSKEEGVLKEFEQLKKSSGIKKYFKLEGSAELKRFETIKESDKLTEYKQLKEFVENGEFRTVKEEMLRSVFKGSEEQQREKEYNSLNKKPGIKVYYELFESELLKKHEAVSHSEKLKKYFELRDLSVKDKDKKREFGELKNDSEIKSYLKFDRSKKLKLYKETADSYHLKKHQELKTEVESDDFRKRVEYLKDKKKFEKTEAFKKKTRLKELSASDDIKFYLKFEKSSLLDNYLKVSESAELKRYVELKDLVSSEDFLKRKAYLDDPKKWEKSEEYATEQNYFEMKKRPHLVKYFKYKGTDAFDFFRQWTVSFEDDFNSKKLDTEKWSTVSAEAEKTLGQNYALPGDLHLFTDGKNITTEGKLVIETRKENTNGMVWKMPAGFVPAGFEYTSGLVSTSKSFWQQDGIFEAKIKFNPVKETVSSLALKGEKASPGVYLLEMGLKNRLGIATVNATGKLEMNGLDVSNLKKGAWYIFTCEKSGSAFTWKINDVEVLKLEDHSVGFPLQIFLSTIVTDQITPSKLPVRFQTEWVRCYKKNA
;
A
#
# COMPACT_ATOMS: atom_id res chain seq x y z
N MET A 1 -1.72 -83.62 20.50
CA MET A 1 -0.87 -82.41 20.41
C MET A 1 -1.22 -81.66 19.14
N SER A 2 -1.60 -80.39 19.25
CA SER A 2 -1.88 -79.56 18.07
C SER A 2 -0.61 -78.92 17.51
N PHE A 3 -0.27 -79.25 16.27
CA PHE A 3 0.81 -78.58 15.53
C PHE A 3 0.51 -77.11 15.22
N ARG A 4 -0.77 -76.71 15.25
CA ARG A 4 -1.20 -75.35 14.89
C ARG A 4 -0.71 -74.29 15.88
N ILE A 5 -0.89 -74.51 17.18
CA ILE A 5 -0.42 -73.54 18.20
C ILE A 5 1.10 -73.42 18.17
N PHE A 6 1.80 -74.56 18.09
CA PHE A 6 3.25 -74.60 18.01
C PHE A 6 3.78 -73.84 16.79
N SER A 7 3.21 -74.06 15.61
CA SER A 7 3.64 -73.38 14.38
C SER A 7 3.38 -71.87 14.44
N LEU A 8 2.23 -71.43 14.97
CA LEU A 8 1.92 -70.01 15.14
C LEU A 8 2.89 -69.31 16.11
N GLN A 9 3.32 -69.98 17.18
CA GLN A 9 4.34 -69.45 18.09
C GLN A 9 5.73 -69.42 17.45
N LEU A 10 6.14 -70.49 16.75
CA LEU A 10 7.44 -70.57 16.09
C LEU A 10 7.60 -69.50 15.00
N MET A 11 6.53 -69.21 14.26
CA MET A 11 6.49 -68.15 13.25
C MET A 11 6.32 -66.74 13.87
N GLY A 12 6.27 -66.61 15.20
CA GLY A 12 6.09 -65.33 15.88
C GLY A 12 4.73 -64.66 15.63
N LYS A 13 3.73 -65.40 15.16
CA LYS A 13 2.38 -64.87 14.86
C LYS A 13 1.62 -64.54 16.14
N ILE A 14 1.70 -65.41 17.16
CA ILE A 14 1.16 -65.12 18.50
C ILE A 14 2.14 -64.18 19.21
N LYS A 15 1.86 -62.88 19.13
CA LYS A 15 2.66 -61.84 19.80
C LYS A 15 2.50 -61.89 21.32
N PRO A 16 3.46 -61.37 22.10
CA PRO A 16 3.28 -61.15 23.54
C PRO A 16 2.03 -60.32 23.84
N VAL A 17 1.32 -60.64 24.92
CA VAL A 17 0.06 -59.98 25.28
C VAL A 17 0.24 -58.49 25.51
N GLU A 18 1.40 -58.08 26.05
CA GLU A 18 1.73 -56.68 26.33
C GLU A 18 1.80 -55.86 25.02
N LYS A 19 2.25 -56.48 23.92
CA LYS A 19 2.26 -55.83 22.60
C LYS A 19 0.83 -55.69 22.05
N ILE A 20 -0.03 -56.67 22.27
CA ILE A 20 -1.43 -56.61 21.84
C ILE A 20 -2.18 -55.52 22.59
N GLU A 21 -2.04 -55.46 23.92
CA GLU A 21 -2.69 -54.43 24.73
C GLU A 21 -2.20 -53.03 24.37
N LEU A 22 -0.89 -52.84 24.14
CA LEU A 22 -0.35 -51.58 23.67
C LEU A 22 -0.90 -51.18 22.29
N GLN A 23 -1.02 -52.14 21.35
CA GLN A 23 -1.61 -51.89 20.04
C GLN A 23 -3.08 -51.49 20.13
N ARG A 24 -3.88 -52.22 20.92
CA ARG A 24 -5.31 -51.91 21.16
C ARG A 24 -5.47 -50.54 21.83
N LYS A 25 -4.65 -50.22 22.82
CA LYS A 25 -4.66 -48.91 23.49
C LYS A 25 -4.32 -47.78 22.53
N ASN A 26 -3.21 -47.87 21.79
CA ASN A 26 -2.83 -46.85 20.82
C ASN A 26 -3.91 -46.63 19.75
N LEU A 27 -4.58 -47.70 19.31
CA LEU A 27 -5.68 -47.59 18.34
C LEU A 27 -6.91 -46.92 18.94
N LEU A 28 -7.21 -47.17 20.22
CA LEU A 28 -8.28 -46.49 20.95
C LEU A 28 -7.97 -45.00 21.14
N ASP A 29 -6.74 -44.66 21.56
CA ASP A 29 -6.28 -43.28 21.73
C ASP A 29 -6.35 -42.54 20.37
N ASP A 30 -5.90 -43.18 19.28
CA ASP A 30 -6.01 -42.63 17.92
C ASP A 30 -7.47 -42.43 17.49
N TYR A 31 -8.39 -43.32 17.87
CA TYR A 31 -9.82 -43.19 17.57
C TYR A 31 -10.47 -42.02 18.33
N GLN A 32 -10.12 -41.85 19.60
CA GLN A 32 -10.59 -40.72 20.41
C GLN A 32 -10.10 -39.39 19.83
N GLU A 33 -8.83 -39.31 19.44
CA GLU A 33 -8.30 -38.12 18.76
C GLU A 33 -8.98 -37.90 17.41
N PHE A 34 -9.18 -38.95 16.62
CA PHE A 34 -9.89 -38.86 15.34
C PHE A 34 -11.30 -38.28 15.49
N THR A 35 -12.09 -38.79 16.43
CA THR A 35 -13.47 -38.31 16.67
C THR A 35 -13.51 -36.89 17.22
N HIS A 36 -12.50 -36.50 18.02
CA HIS A 36 -12.35 -35.13 18.48
C HIS A 36 -12.07 -34.17 17.31
N VAL A 37 -11.10 -34.51 16.45
CA VAL A 37 -10.72 -33.69 15.28
C VAL A 37 -11.85 -33.62 14.26
N GLU A 38 -12.57 -34.72 14.03
CA GLU A 38 -13.70 -34.78 13.09
C GLU A 38 -14.78 -33.72 13.37
N ASN A 39 -14.98 -33.40 14.66
CA ASN A 39 -15.97 -32.43 15.11
C ASN A 39 -15.37 -31.05 15.45
N SER A 40 -14.08 -30.82 15.17
CA SER A 40 -13.38 -29.59 15.52
C SER A 40 -13.63 -28.46 14.52
N ASP A 41 -13.69 -27.22 15.02
CA ASP A 41 -13.74 -26.02 14.17
C ASP A 41 -12.42 -25.83 13.40
N GLU A 42 -11.30 -26.30 13.96
CA GLU A 42 -10.00 -26.28 13.29
C GLU A 42 -9.99 -27.10 12.00
N LEU A 43 -10.61 -28.29 11.99
CA LEU A 43 -10.75 -29.08 10.76
C LEU A 43 -11.64 -28.36 9.73
N ARG A 44 -12.70 -27.67 10.19
CA ARG A 44 -13.57 -26.88 9.29
C ARG A 44 -12.79 -25.74 8.64
N GLU A 45 -12.06 -24.97 9.45
CA GLU A 45 -11.18 -23.89 8.97
C GLU A 45 -10.13 -24.42 7.98
N PHE A 46 -9.50 -25.56 8.29
CA PHE A 46 -8.55 -26.20 7.39
C PHE A 46 -9.16 -26.53 6.03
N LEU A 47 -10.36 -27.12 6.01
CA LEU A 47 -11.05 -27.50 4.78
C LEU A 47 -11.51 -26.27 3.97
N GLU A 48 -11.91 -25.20 4.64
CA GLU A 48 -12.26 -23.92 4.01
C GLU A 48 -11.03 -23.26 3.38
N LEU A 49 -9.91 -23.21 4.10
CA LEU A 49 -8.62 -22.73 3.60
C LEU A 49 -8.14 -23.56 2.42
N GLU A 50 -8.22 -24.88 2.52
CA GLU A 50 -7.85 -25.78 1.43
C GLU A 50 -8.66 -25.48 0.16
N LYS A 51 -9.98 -25.35 0.29
CA LYS A 51 -10.87 -25.00 -0.81
C LYS A 51 -10.54 -23.62 -1.38
N HIS A 52 -10.27 -22.64 -0.54
CA HIS A 52 -9.91 -21.28 -0.97
C HIS A 52 -8.59 -21.26 -1.75
N ILE A 53 -7.54 -21.89 -1.22
CA ILE A 53 -6.21 -21.91 -1.85
C ILE A 53 -6.21 -22.71 -3.15
N GLN A 54 -7.01 -23.76 -3.25
CA GLN A 54 -7.18 -24.53 -4.48
C GLN A 54 -8.11 -23.86 -5.50
N SER A 55 -8.75 -22.74 -5.16
CA SER A 55 -9.69 -22.05 -6.06
C SER A 55 -8.98 -21.41 -7.26
N ALA A 56 -9.71 -21.29 -8.37
CA ALA A 56 -9.22 -20.56 -9.54
C ALA A 56 -8.98 -19.07 -9.21
N ASP A 57 -9.82 -18.49 -8.36
CA ASP A 57 -9.74 -17.08 -7.94
C ASP A 57 -8.44 -16.79 -7.18
N PHE A 58 -8.10 -17.62 -6.18
CA PHE A 58 -6.85 -17.47 -5.43
C PHE A 58 -5.62 -17.59 -6.35
N ASN A 59 -5.65 -18.55 -7.26
CA ASN A 59 -4.58 -18.73 -8.25
C ASN A 59 -4.49 -17.55 -9.24
N ALA A 60 -5.61 -16.93 -9.59
CA ALA A 60 -5.64 -15.74 -10.43
C ALA A 60 -5.03 -14.54 -9.69
N VAL A 61 -5.42 -14.29 -8.44
CA VAL A 61 -4.87 -13.22 -7.59
C VAL A 61 -3.36 -13.40 -7.40
N LYS A 62 -2.91 -14.62 -7.08
CA LYS A 62 -1.48 -14.94 -6.95
C LYS A 62 -0.70 -14.60 -8.22
N LYS A 63 -1.21 -14.99 -9.39
CA LYS A 63 -0.59 -14.67 -10.68
C LYS A 63 -0.61 -13.18 -10.96
N GLU A 64 -1.71 -12.49 -10.67
CA GLU A 64 -1.84 -11.05 -10.86
C GLU A 64 -0.77 -10.31 -10.04
N ILE A 65 -0.69 -10.57 -8.74
CA ILE A 65 0.29 -9.96 -7.84
C ILE A 65 1.72 -10.23 -8.33
N GLN A 66 2.04 -11.47 -8.70
CA GLN A 66 3.38 -11.83 -9.20
C GLN A 66 3.73 -11.16 -10.52
N GLN A 67 2.75 -10.92 -11.40
CA GLN A 67 2.97 -10.31 -12.71
C GLN A 67 3.09 -8.78 -12.66
N LEU A 68 2.57 -8.14 -11.61
CA LEU A 68 2.73 -6.71 -11.38
C LEU A 68 4.20 -6.33 -11.35
N ARG A 69 4.59 -5.38 -12.18
CA ARG A 69 5.96 -4.91 -12.33
C ARG A 69 5.95 -3.47 -12.76
N PHE A 70 6.96 -2.70 -12.36
CA PHE A 70 7.06 -1.31 -12.78
C PHE A 70 7.27 -1.21 -14.30
N LYS A 71 8.11 -2.10 -14.86
CA LYS A 71 8.37 -2.13 -16.31
C LYS A 71 7.12 -2.48 -17.12
N GLY A 72 6.67 -1.54 -17.95
CA GLY A 72 5.45 -1.65 -18.75
C GLY A 72 4.17 -1.25 -17.99
N SER A 73 4.29 -0.69 -16.78
CA SER A 73 3.14 -0.17 -16.02
C SER A 73 2.77 1.25 -16.45
N LYS A 74 1.58 1.71 -16.02
CA LYS A 74 1.14 3.09 -16.22
C LYS A 74 2.08 4.07 -15.51
N GLU A 75 2.54 3.71 -14.33
CA GLU A 75 3.47 4.49 -13.50
C GLU A 75 4.83 4.69 -14.19
N GLU A 76 5.37 3.68 -14.88
CA GLU A 76 6.57 3.85 -15.71
C GLU A 76 6.29 4.81 -16.88
N GLY A 77 5.11 4.74 -17.50
CA GLY A 77 4.69 5.68 -18.55
C GLY A 77 4.69 7.14 -18.07
N VAL A 78 4.06 7.40 -16.91
CA VAL A 78 4.03 8.70 -16.25
C VAL A 78 5.45 9.21 -15.94
N LEU A 79 6.31 8.35 -15.38
CA LEU A 79 7.70 8.73 -15.09
C LEU A 79 8.51 9.02 -16.36
N LYS A 80 8.31 8.24 -17.42
CA LYS A 80 8.94 8.47 -18.73
C LYS A 80 8.49 9.79 -19.35
N GLU A 81 7.19 10.08 -19.30
CA GLU A 81 6.63 11.34 -19.78
C GLU A 81 7.26 12.53 -19.04
N PHE A 82 7.33 12.46 -17.70
CA PHE A 82 7.99 13.47 -16.88
C PHE A 82 9.46 13.67 -17.29
N GLU A 83 10.22 12.58 -17.38
CA GLU A 83 11.63 12.63 -17.76
C GLU A 83 11.86 13.14 -19.19
N GLN A 84 10.92 12.90 -20.11
CA GLN A 84 10.95 13.48 -21.46
C GLN A 84 10.69 14.98 -21.44
N LEU A 85 9.64 15.44 -20.74
CA LEU A 85 9.33 16.87 -20.61
C LEU A 85 10.44 17.63 -19.90
N LYS A 86 11.01 17.05 -18.84
CA LYS A 86 12.20 17.57 -18.14
C LYS A 86 13.40 17.76 -19.07
N LYS A 87 13.53 16.90 -20.09
CA LYS A 87 14.61 16.96 -21.07
C LYS A 87 14.33 17.94 -22.20
N SER A 88 13.08 18.38 -22.40
CA SER A 88 12.67 19.24 -23.50
C SER A 88 13.42 20.58 -23.45
N SER A 89 13.81 21.08 -24.63
CA SER A 89 14.61 22.32 -24.68
C SER A 89 13.83 23.54 -24.21
N GLY A 90 12.51 23.57 -24.46
CA GLY A 90 11.63 24.66 -24.07
C GLY A 90 11.52 24.80 -22.56
N ILE A 91 11.24 23.68 -21.87
CA ILE A 91 11.13 23.61 -20.41
C ILE A 91 12.47 23.92 -19.73
N LYS A 92 13.59 23.36 -20.23
CA LYS A 92 14.92 23.69 -19.70
C LYS A 92 15.26 25.17 -19.82
N LYS A 93 14.99 25.78 -20.98
CA LYS A 93 15.25 27.21 -21.21
C LYS A 93 14.34 28.08 -20.35
N TYR A 94 13.09 27.67 -20.14
CA TYR A 94 12.15 28.34 -19.25
C TYR A 94 12.71 28.39 -17.83
N PHE A 95 13.01 27.23 -17.21
CA PHE A 95 13.57 27.18 -15.86
C PHE A 95 14.98 27.78 -15.73
N LYS A 96 15.74 27.90 -16.85
CA LYS A 96 17.01 28.63 -16.86
C LYS A 96 16.81 30.14 -16.67
N LEU A 97 15.72 30.70 -17.21
CA LEU A 97 15.42 32.12 -17.13
C LEU A 97 14.51 32.47 -15.94
N GLU A 98 13.60 31.58 -15.58
CA GLU A 98 12.72 31.74 -14.42
C GLU A 98 13.54 32.01 -13.15
N GLY A 99 13.20 33.08 -12.43
CA GLY A 99 13.91 33.51 -11.22
C GLY A 99 15.33 34.07 -11.45
N SER A 100 15.82 34.14 -12.69
CA SER A 100 17.14 34.69 -13.00
C SER A 100 17.24 36.18 -12.70
N ALA A 101 18.46 36.65 -12.37
CA ALA A 101 18.71 38.07 -12.15
C ALA A 101 18.48 38.91 -13.41
N GLU A 102 18.70 38.34 -14.60
CA GLU A 102 18.49 39.01 -15.88
C GLU A 102 17.00 39.27 -16.14
N LEU A 103 16.12 38.30 -15.86
CA LEU A 103 14.67 38.46 -16.00
C LEU A 103 14.15 39.52 -15.01
N LYS A 104 14.57 39.45 -13.74
CA LYS A 104 14.19 40.46 -12.73
C LYS A 104 14.65 41.85 -13.14
N ARG A 105 15.88 41.98 -13.65
CA ARG A 105 16.40 43.26 -14.17
C ARG A 105 15.56 43.76 -15.35
N PHE A 106 15.18 42.87 -16.27
CA PHE A 106 14.33 43.22 -17.40
C PHE A 106 12.95 43.73 -16.95
N GLU A 107 12.28 43.02 -16.04
CA GLU A 107 10.98 43.43 -15.47
C GLU A 107 11.08 44.78 -14.75
N THR A 108 12.13 44.97 -13.94
CA THR A 108 12.40 46.25 -13.25
C THR A 108 12.58 47.42 -14.23
N ILE A 109 13.33 47.20 -15.32
CA ILE A 109 13.53 48.25 -16.34
C ILE A 109 12.24 48.47 -17.14
N LYS A 110 11.47 47.41 -17.42
CA LYS A 110 10.20 47.47 -18.14
C LYS A 110 9.20 48.43 -17.48
N GLU A 111 9.19 48.46 -16.15
CA GLU A 111 8.33 49.31 -15.33
C GLU A 111 8.96 50.65 -14.96
N SER A 112 10.23 50.90 -15.34
CA SER A 112 10.94 52.12 -14.94
C SER A 112 10.48 53.36 -15.73
N ASP A 113 10.38 54.49 -15.03
CA ASP A 113 10.16 55.82 -15.64
C ASP A 113 11.21 56.13 -16.72
N LYS A 114 12.42 55.61 -16.53
CA LYS A 114 13.54 55.76 -17.47
C LYS A 114 13.25 55.14 -18.84
N LEU A 115 12.62 53.95 -18.88
CA LEU A 115 12.21 53.34 -20.14
C LEU A 115 11.00 54.08 -20.76
N THR A 116 10.07 54.52 -19.92
CA THR A 116 8.92 55.32 -20.35
C THR A 116 9.38 56.63 -21.01
N GLU A 117 10.29 57.36 -20.36
CA GLU A 117 10.94 58.57 -20.89
C GLU A 117 11.64 58.28 -22.22
N TYR A 118 12.41 57.18 -22.30
CA TYR A 118 13.06 56.77 -23.54
C TYR A 118 12.07 56.53 -24.68
N LYS A 119 10.97 55.79 -24.43
CA LYS A 119 9.94 55.50 -25.44
C LYS A 119 9.27 56.79 -25.94
N GLN A 120 8.85 57.67 -25.02
CA GLN A 120 8.23 58.95 -25.36
C GLN A 120 9.17 59.87 -26.16
N LEU A 121 10.44 59.98 -25.75
CA LEU A 121 11.42 60.79 -26.48
C LEU A 121 11.77 60.21 -27.84
N LYS A 122 11.84 58.88 -27.95
CA LYS A 122 12.06 58.18 -29.22
C LYS A 122 10.91 58.46 -30.18
N GLU A 123 9.67 58.34 -29.70
CA GLU A 123 8.46 58.67 -30.44
C GLU A 123 8.46 60.13 -30.92
N PHE A 124 8.75 61.09 -30.03
CA PHE A 124 8.87 62.52 -30.38
C PHE A 124 9.90 62.80 -31.50
N VAL A 125 11.01 62.07 -31.51
CA VAL A 125 12.07 62.22 -32.52
C VAL A 125 11.72 61.51 -33.84
N GLU A 126 11.06 60.35 -33.78
CA GLU A 126 10.74 59.53 -34.95
C GLU A 126 9.44 59.93 -35.64
N ASN A 127 8.41 60.38 -34.91
CA ASN A 127 7.08 60.74 -35.45
C ASN A 127 7.02 62.14 -36.09
N GLY A 128 8.16 62.79 -36.31
CA GLY A 128 8.25 64.02 -37.10
C GLY A 128 8.14 65.34 -36.33
N GLU A 129 7.68 65.36 -35.07
CA GLU A 129 7.58 66.60 -34.27
C GLU A 129 8.95 67.29 -34.09
N PHE A 130 10.00 66.53 -33.78
CA PHE A 130 11.37 67.06 -33.72
C PHE A 130 11.82 67.64 -35.06
N ARG A 131 11.44 67.00 -36.17
CA ARG A 131 11.80 67.43 -37.53
C ARG A 131 11.12 68.75 -37.85
N THR A 132 9.83 68.90 -37.53
CA THR A 132 9.07 70.15 -37.71
C THR A 132 9.74 71.31 -36.98
N VAL A 133 10.01 71.16 -35.67
CA VAL A 133 10.65 72.21 -34.87
C VAL A 133 12.06 72.56 -35.39
N LYS A 134 12.82 71.55 -35.83
CA LYS A 134 14.16 71.78 -36.42
C LYS A 134 14.09 72.54 -37.73
N GLU A 135 13.18 72.17 -38.64
CA GLU A 135 13.02 72.83 -39.92
C GLU A 135 12.53 74.28 -39.75
N GLU A 136 11.57 74.54 -38.86
CA GLU A 136 11.10 75.89 -38.53
C GLU A 136 12.22 76.80 -38.01
N MET A 137 13.04 76.27 -37.10
CA MET A 137 14.18 77.02 -36.54
C MET A 137 15.28 77.29 -37.57
N LEU A 138 15.51 76.37 -38.51
CA LEU A 138 16.47 76.55 -39.59
C LEU A 138 15.97 77.50 -40.69
N ARG A 139 14.65 77.63 -40.87
CA ARG A 139 14.03 78.59 -41.82
C ARG A 139 14.06 80.03 -41.31
N SER A 140 13.97 80.23 -40.00
CA SER A 140 13.99 81.56 -39.37
C SER A 140 15.39 82.17 -39.32
N VAL A 141 15.94 82.60 -40.46
CA VAL A 141 17.31 83.16 -40.58
C VAL A 141 17.30 84.65 -40.91
N PHE A 142 18.35 85.37 -40.49
CA PHE A 142 18.47 86.79 -40.78
C PHE A 142 18.54 87.08 -42.29
N LYS A 143 19.19 86.21 -43.08
CA LYS A 143 19.31 86.38 -44.52
C LYS A 143 17.96 86.16 -45.20
N GLY A 144 17.40 87.20 -45.83
CA GLY A 144 16.08 87.17 -46.47
C GLY A 144 14.91 87.53 -45.55
N SER A 145 15.17 87.79 -44.26
CA SER A 145 14.15 88.23 -43.30
C SER A 145 13.68 89.68 -43.54
N GLU A 146 12.51 90.02 -43.01
CA GLU A 146 12.00 91.40 -43.02
C GLU A 146 12.96 92.32 -42.26
N GLU A 147 13.55 91.87 -41.16
CA GLU A 147 14.51 92.61 -40.35
C GLU A 147 15.77 92.97 -41.17
N GLN A 148 16.27 92.07 -42.03
CA GLN A 148 17.37 92.41 -42.95
C GLN A 148 16.95 93.42 -44.01
N GLN A 149 15.71 93.34 -44.52
CA GLN A 149 15.20 94.29 -45.52
C GLN A 149 15.08 95.69 -44.91
N ARG A 150 14.51 95.80 -43.70
CA ARG A 150 14.41 97.05 -42.93
C ARG A 150 15.78 97.65 -42.63
N GLU A 151 16.75 96.85 -42.20
CA GLU A 151 18.13 97.31 -41.97
C GLU A 151 18.81 97.79 -43.26
N LYS A 152 18.61 97.09 -44.39
CA LYS A 152 19.13 97.51 -45.70
C LYS A 152 18.47 98.80 -46.19
N GLU A 153 17.16 98.91 -46.07
CA GLU A 153 16.38 100.09 -46.47
C GLU A 153 16.82 101.31 -45.67
N TYR A 154 16.89 101.18 -44.34
CA TYR A 154 17.39 102.23 -43.44
C TYR A 154 18.81 102.68 -43.82
N ASN A 155 19.72 101.72 -44.02
CA ASN A 155 21.10 102.01 -44.44
C ASN A 155 21.19 102.63 -45.84
N SER A 156 20.27 102.30 -46.75
CA SER A 156 20.20 102.90 -48.08
C SER A 156 19.72 104.35 -48.04
N LEU A 157 18.74 104.66 -47.18
CA LEU A 157 18.23 106.02 -46.96
C LEU A 157 19.29 106.90 -46.29
N ASN A 158 20.06 106.37 -45.34
CA ASN A 158 21.22 107.04 -44.74
C ASN A 158 22.26 107.50 -45.78
N LYS A 159 22.36 106.82 -46.92
CA LYS A 159 23.30 107.16 -47.99
C LYS A 159 22.77 108.23 -48.95
N LYS A 160 21.47 108.54 -48.94
CA LYS A 160 20.88 109.51 -49.86
C LYS A 160 21.43 110.92 -49.58
N PRO A 161 21.95 111.62 -50.60
CA PRO A 161 22.49 112.98 -50.44
C PRO A 161 21.48 113.94 -49.81
N GLY A 162 20.19 113.83 -50.15
CA GLY A 162 19.13 114.66 -49.57
C GLY A 162 18.98 114.46 -48.06
N ILE A 163 18.97 113.21 -47.57
CA ILE A 163 18.89 112.90 -46.13
C ILE A 163 20.11 113.42 -45.38
N LYS A 164 21.31 113.26 -45.96
CA LYS A 164 22.55 113.80 -45.37
C LYS A 164 22.54 115.32 -45.29
N VAL A 165 22.18 116.00 -46.39
CA VAL A 165 22.09 117.46 -46.46
C VAL A 165 20.96 117.98 -45.58
N TYR A 166 19.86 117.23 -45.44
CA TYR A 166 18.79 117.53 -44.49
C TYR A 166 19.37 117.59 -43.08
N TYR A 167 19.95 116.52 -42.55
CA TYR A 167 20.53 116.55 -41.20
C TYR A 167 21.75 117.48 -41.06
N GLU A 168 22.44 117.83 -42.15
CA GLU A 168 23.54 118.81 -42.15
C GLU A 168 23.04 120.26 -42.05
N LEU A 169 21.88 120.59 -42.65
CA LEU A 169 21.32 121.94 -42.69
C LEU A 169 20.15 122.17 -41.74
N PHE A 170 19.43 121.11 -41.36
CA PHE A 170 18.33 121.12 -40.39
C PHE A 170 18.87 121.71 -39.10
N GLU A 171 18.28 122.82 -38.66
CA GLU A 171 18.71 123.61 -37.50
C GLU A 171 20.09 124.27 -37.59
N SER A 172 20.75 124.24 -38.75
CA SER A 172 22.05 124.90 -38.93
C SER A 172 21.93 126.42 -38.85
N GLU A 173 22.94 127.07 -38.27
CA GLU A 173 23.02 128.53 -38.17
C GLU A 173 23.04 129.23 -39.54
N LEU A 174 23.56 128.56 -40.57
CA LEU A 174 23.58 129.07 -41.93
C LEU A 174 22.17 129.19 -42.53
N LEU A 175 21.32 128.18 -42.30
CA LEU A 175 19.92 128.17 -42.75
C LEU A 175 19.09 129.23 -42.01
N LYS A 176 19.25 129.32 -40.68
CA LYS A 176 18.55 130.33 -39.86
C LYS A 176 18.87 131.76 -40.30
N LYS A 177 20.15 132.07 -40.54
CA LYS A 177 20.57 133.40 -41.04
C LYS A 177 19.98 133.70 -42.43
N HIS A 178 19.93 132.70 -43.31
CA HIS A 178 19.31 132.87 -44.61
C HIS A 178 17.81 133.20 -44.52
N GLU A 179 17.06 132.47 -43.70
CA GLU A 179 15.64 132.74 -43.46
C GLU A 179 15.40 134.09 -42.78
N ALA A 180 16.29 134.56 -41.92
CA ALA A 180 16.21 135.91 -41.36
C ALA A 180 16.39 137.00 -42.43
N VAL A 181 17.41 136.85 -43.30
CA VAL A 181 17.70 137.84 -44.35
C VAL A 181 16.65 137.83 -45.47
N SER A 182 15.99 136.69 -45.77
CA SER A 182 14.91 136.63 -46.79
C SER A 182 13.75 137.59 -46.49
N HIS A 183 13.54 137.94 -45.23
CA HIS A 183 12.46 138.81 -44.77
C HIS A 183 12.91 140.25 -44.50
N SER A 184 14.17 140.60 -44.76
CA SER A 184 14.69 141.94 -44.49
C SER A 184 14.19 142.97 -45.51
N GLU A 185 13.85 144.17 -45.03
CA GLU A 185 13.46 145.31 -45.89
C GLU A 185 14.57 145.71 -46.86
N LYS A 186 15.82 145.51 -46.45
CA LYS A 186 17.00 145.74 -47.28
C LYS A 186 17.03 144.85 -48.52
N LEU A 187 16.68 143.57 -48.38
CA LEU A 187 16.60 142.62 -49.49
C LEU A 187 15.40 142.91 -50.40
N LYS A 188 14.24 143.29 -49.83
CA LYS A 188 13.09 143.75 -50.63
C LYS A 188 13.47 144.94 -51.51
N LYS A 189 14.07 145.96 -50.91
CA LYS A 189 14.49 147.18 -51.62
C LYS A 189 15.52 146.87 -52.70
N TYR A 190 16.43 145.91 -52.48
CA TYR A 190 17.35 145.43 -53.51
C TYR A 190 16.62 144.82 -54.71
N PHE A 191 15.60 143.99 -54.50
CA PHE A 191 14.83 143.42 -55.60
C PHE A 191 13.96 144.46 -56.32
N GLU A 192 13.33 145.39 -55.60
CA GLU A 192 12.57 146.50 -56.19
C GLU A 192 13.44 147.39 -57.09
N LEU A 193 14.61 147.79 -56.60
CA LEU A 193 15.54 148.64 -57.36
C LEU A 193 16.22 147.90 -58.53
N ARG A 194 16.37 146.58 -58.44
CA ARG A 194 16.94 145.76 -59.54
C ARG A 194 16.10 145.85 -60.81
N ASP A 195 14.79 145.97 -60.67
CA ASP A 195 13.84 145.76 -61.77
C ASP A 195 13.35 147.09 -62.42
N LEU A 196 13.82 148.26 -61.94
CA LEU A 196 13.46 149.60 -62.46
C LEU A 196 14.54 150.21 -63.40
N SER A 197 14.19 150.47 -64.67
CA SER A 197 15.06 151.13 -65.67
C SER A 197 14.94 152.67 -65.59
N VAL A 198 15.74 153.32 -64.73
CA VAL A 198 15.59 154.78 -64.48
C VAL A 198 16.88 155.53 -64.79
N LYS A 199 16.74 156.66 -65.51
CA LYS A 199 17.81 157.64 -65.86
C LYS A 199 18.22 158.52 -64.66
N ASP A 200 17.76 158.21 -63.46
CA ASP A 200 18.00 158.92 -62.21
C ASP A 200 19.30 158.43 -61.55
N LYS A 201 20.23 159.35 -61.32
CA LYS A 201 21.60 159.07 -60.89
C LYS A 201 21.67 158.58 -59.44
N ASP A 202 20.74 158.99 -58.57
CA ASP A 202 20.79 158.67 -57.13
C ASP A 202 20.32 157.24 -56.85
N LYS A 203 19.21 156.81 -57.47
CA LYS A 203 18.71 155.41 -57.34
C LYS A 203 19.68 154.38 -57.91
N LYS A 204 20.45 154.75 -58.93
CA LYS A 204 21.50 153.89 -59.51
C LYS A 204 22.68 153.70 -58.56
N ARG A 205 22.98 154.69 -57.72
CA ARG A 205 23.99 154.59 -56.65
C ARG A 205 23.52 153.68 -55.51
N GLU A 206 22.28 153.85 -55.04
CA GLU A 206 21.69 153.04 -53.96
C GLU A 206 21.60 151.55 -54.34
N PHE A 207 21.17 151.23 -55.57
CA PHE A 207 21.20 149.85 -56.06
C PHE A 207 22.64 149.29 -56.12
N GLY A 208 23.62 150.11 -56.52
CA GLY A 208 25.03 149.72 -56.55
C GLY A 208 25.59 149.40 -55.15
N GLU A 209 25.18 150.14 -54.13
CA GLU A 209 25.53 149.90 -52.73
C GLU A 209 24.86 148.61 -52.21
N LEU A 210 23.54 148.45 -52.40
CA LEU A 210 22.80 147.26 -51.99
C LEU A 210 23.24 145.99 -52.73
N LYS A 211 23.58 146.09 -54.01
CA LYS A 211 24.17 145.00 -54.80
C LYS A 211 25.52 144.56 -54.27
N ASN A 212 26.26 145.48 -53.65
CA ASN A 212 27.56 145.20 -53.07
C ASN A 212 27.52 144.76 -51.61
N ASP A 213 26.36 144.83 -50.97
CA ASP A 213 26.15 144.46 -49.58
C ASP A 213 26.45 142.97 -49.29
N SER A 214 27.17 142.73 -48.19
CA SER A 214 27.64 141.38 -47.83
C SER A 214 26.51 140.43 -47.41
N GLU A 215 25.45 140.93 -46.76
CA GLU A 215 24.30 140.10 -46.37
C GLU A 215 23.49 139.69 -47.60
N ILE A 216 23.22 140.63 -48.50
CA ILE A 216 22.49 140.34 -49.75
C ILE A 216 23.28 139.39 -50.65
N LYS A 217 24.60 139.58 -50.80
CA LYS A 217 25.44 138.65 -51.57
C LYS A 217 25.44 137.24 -50.98
N SER A 218 25.54 137.11 -49.66
CA SER A 218 25.56 135.81 -48.97
C SER A 218 24.21 135.11 -49.05
N TYR A 219 23.12 135.86 -48.87
CA TYR A 219 21.75 135.40 -49.09
C TYR A 219 21.58 134.86 -50.51
N LEU A 220 21.83 135.67 -51.53
CA LEU A 220 21.66 135.26 -52.94
C LEU A 220 22.54 134.06 -53.33
N LYS A 221 23.73 133.94 -52.74
CA LYS A 221 24.64 132.81 -52.97
C LYS A 221 24.09 131.52 -52.35
N PHE A 222 23.58 131.58 -51.12
CA PHE A 222 23.01 130.42 -50.45
C PHE A 222 21.61 130.06 -50.97
N ASP A 223 20.81 131.05 -51.35
CA ASP A 223 19.49 130.90 -51.98
C ASP A 223 19.59 130.14 -53.30
N ARG A 224 20.63 130.44 -54.09
CA ARG A 224 20.98 129.71 -55.33
C ARG A 224 21.77 128.43 -55.08
N SER A 225 22.08 128.08 -53.84
CA SER A 225 22.89 126.90 -53.55
C SER A 225 22.09 125.62 -53.81
N LYS A 226 22.75 124.66 -54.46
CA LYS A 226 22.19 123.31 -54.65
C LYS A 226 21.87 122.65 -53.30
N LYS A 227 22.62 122.97 -52.23
CA LYS A 227 22.39 122.43 -50.88
C LYS A 227 21.06 122.90 -50.28
N LEU A 228 20.75 124.20 -50.33
CA LEU A 228 19.48 124.71 -49.80
C LEU A 228 18.28 124.20 -50.61
N LYS A 229 18.41 124.14 -51.93
CA LYS A 229 17.38 123.55 -52.80
C LYS A 229 17.09 122.10 -52.41
N LEU A 230 18.14 121.29 -52.23
CA LEU A 230 18.00 119.88 -51.84
C LEU A 230 17.44 119.71 -50.41
N TYR A 231 17.79 120.61 -49.48
CA TYR A 231 17.20 120.65 -48.14
C TYR A 231 15.69 120.89 -48.19
N LYS A 232 15.23 121.93 -48.91
CA LYS A 232 13.80 122.25 -49.07
C LYS A 232 13.04 121.11 -49.74
N GLU A 233 13.62 120.47 -50.76
CA GLU A 233 13.04 119.29 -51.42
C GLU A 233 12.97 118.06 -50.50
N THR A 234 13.89 117.93 -49.54
CA THR A 234 13.96 116.77 -48.63
C THR A 234 13.11 116.95 -47.37
N ALA A 235 12.92 118.19 -46.89
CA ALA A 235 12.25 118.49 -45.62
C ALA A 235 10.82 117.92 -45.53
N ASP A 236 10.08 117.92 -46.63
CA ASP A 236 8.74 117.31 -46.73
C ASP A 236 8.72 115.98 -47.51
N SER A 237 9.89 115.40 -47.78
CA SER A 237 9.99 114.20 -48.62
C SER A 237 9.52 112.95 -47.90
N TYR A 238 8.88 112.05 -48.66
CA TYR A 238 8.58 110.68 -48.23
C TYR A 238 9.82 109.95 -47.71
N HIS A 239 10.99 110.17 -48.33
CA HIS A 239 12.23 109.51 -47.93
C HIS A 239 12.70 109.89 -46.53
N LEU A 240 12.45 111.13 -46.08
CA LEU A 240 12.79 111.56 -44.73
C LEU A 240 11.86 110.95 -43.69
N LYS A 241 10.54 110.98 -43.93
CA LYS A 241 9.55 110.34 -43.05
C LYS A 241 9.85 108.85 -42.88
N LYS A 242 10.07 108.15 -44.00
CA LYS A 242 10.43 106.72 -44.00
C LYS A 242 11.74 106.43 -43.27
N HIS A 243 12.73 107.32 -43.39
CA HIS A 243 14.01 107.21 -42.67
C HIS A 243 13.82 107.33 -41.15
N GLN A 244 13.02 108.28 -40.69
CA GLN A 244 12.73 108.47 -39.25
C GLN A 244 11.93 107.30 -38.66
N GLU A 245 10.95 106.77 -39.39
CA GLU A 245 10.21 105.55 -39.02
C GLU A 245 11.16 104.36 -38.85
N LEU A 246 11.96 104.07 -39.88
CA LEU A 246 12.91 102.96 -39.86
C LEU A 246 14.01 103.14 -38.81
N LYS A 247 14.43 104.38 -38.52
CA LYS A 247 15.38 104.68 -37.45
C LYS A 247 14.83 104.20 -36.10
N THR A 248 13.59 104.57 -35.80
CA THR A 248 12.92 104.20 -34.54
C THR A 248 12.74 102.69 -34.42
N GLU A 249 12.41 102.02 -35.52
CA GLU A 249 12.24 100.57 -35.59
C GLU A 249 13.59 99.83 -35.41
N VAL A 250 14.62 100.19 -36.19
CA VAL A 250 15.93 99.51 -36.23
C VAL A 250 16.77 99.77 -34.97
N GLU A 251 16.61 100.94 -34.34
CA GLU A 251 17.32 101.28 -33.10
C GLU A 251 16.64 100.72 -31.83
N SER A 252 15.43 100.17 -31.94
CA SER A 252 14.71 99.57 -30.81
C SER A 252 15.41 98.32 -30.26
N ASP A 253 15.29 98.11 -28.95
CA ASP A 253 15.84 96.93 -28.28
C ASP A 253 15.21 95.62 -28.79
N ASP A 254 13.93 95.64 -29.14
CA ASP A 254 13.22 94.47 -29.65
C ASP A 254 13.74 94.05 -31.02
N PHE A 255 13.99 95.02 -31.91
CA PHE A 255 14.60 94.75 -33.22
C PHE A 255 16.02 94.20 -33.07
N ARG A 256 16.84 94.78 -32.19
CA ARG A 256 18.21 94.31 -31.93
C ARG A 256 18.23 92.88 -31.40
N LYS A 257 17.40 92.57 -30.40
CA LYS A 257 17.25 91.21 -29.85
C LYS A 257 16.78 90.21 -30.91
N ARG A 258 15.84 90.63 -31.76
CA ARG A 258 15.34 89.81 -32.88
C ARG A 258 16.42 89.52 -33.91
N VAL A 259 17.23 90.52 -34.26
CA VAL A 259 18.38 90.36 -35.17
C VAL A 259 19.45 89.45 -34.57
N GLU A 260 19.78 89.58 -33.29
CA GLU A 260 20.70 88.68 -32.59
C GLU A 260 20.19 87.23 -32.60
N TYR A 261 18.92 87.02 -32.28
CA TYR A 261 18.27 85.71 -32.35
C TYR A 261 18.32 85.11 -33.76
N LEU A 262 18.04 85.89 -34.81
CA LEU A 262 18.06 85.44 -36.20
C LEU A 262 19.47 85.13 -36.72
N LYS A 263 20.49 85.85 -36.21
CA LYS A 263 21.91 85.65 -36.53
C LYS A 263 22.56 84.49 -35.76
N ASP A 264 21.98 84.06 -34.63
CA ASP A 264 22.48 82.93 -33.85
C ASP A 264 22.37 81.62 -34.63
N LYS A 265 23.52 81.12 -35.10
CA LYS A 265 23.64 79.85 -35.83
C LYS A 265 23.40 78.62 -34.94
N LYS A 266 23.48 78.78 -33.61
CA LYS A 266 23.29 77.71 -32.61
C LYS A 266 21.95 77.80 -31.88
N LYS A 267 21.03 78.67 -32.31
CA LYS A 267 19.72 78.83 -31.65
C LYS A 267 18.92 77.52 -31.54
N PHE A 268 19.04 76.63 -32.52
CA PHE A 268 18.39 75.32 -32.46
C PHE A 268 18.95 74.46 -31.30
N GLU A 269 20.26 74.52 -31.05
CA GLU A 269 20.91 73.79 -29.95
C GLU A 269 20.43 74.25 -28.56
N LYS A 270 19.86 75.46 -28.49
CA LYS A 270 19.29 76.04 -27.25
C LYS A 270 17.82 75.68 -27.02
N THR A 271 17.18 74.97 -27.96
CA THR A 271 15.75 74.61 -27.86
C THR A 271 15.50 73.40 -26.97
N GLU A 272 14.29 73.33 -26.41
CA GLU A 272 13.81 72.12 -25.72
C GLU A 272 13.79 70.89 -26.64
N ALA A 273 13.51 71.06 -27.93
CA ALA A 273 13.57 69.95 -28.89
C ALA A 273 14.98 69.36 -29.02
N PHE A 274 16.03 70.19 -29.04
CA PHE A 274 17.41 69.72 -29.05
C PHE A 274 17.83 69.07 -27.73
N LYS A 275 17.39 69.62 -26.59
CA LYS A 275 17.58 68.98 -25.28
C LYS A 275 16.94 67.59 -25.22
N LYS A 276 15.69 67.46 -25.68
CA LYS A 276 14.98 66.17 -25.80
C LYS A 276 15.73 65.16 -26.66
N LYS A 277 16.27 65.57 -27.82
CA LYS A 277 17.12 64.69 -28.65
C LYS A 277 18.43 64.30 -27.96
N THR A 278 19.05 65.22 -27.23
CA THR A 278 20.29 64.94 -26.48
C THR A 278 20.01 63.94 -25.37
N ARG A 279 18.93 64.15 -24.61
CA ARG A 279 18.45 63.23 -23.57
C ARG A 279 18.11 61.84 -24.13
N LEU A 280 17.48 61.75 -25.31
CA LEU A 280 17.26 60.48 -26.00
C LEU A 280 18.58 59.77 -26.32
N LYS A 281 19.61 60.52 -26.74
CA LYS A 281 20.94 59.97 -27.03
C LYS A 281 21.61 59.46 -25.75
N GLU A 282 21.48 60.16 -24.64
CA GLU A 282 21.98 59.73 -23.33
C GLU A 282 21.25 58.47 -22.82
N LEU A 283 19.92 58.46 -22.87
CA LEU A 283 19.12 57.30 -22.49
C LEU A 283 19.41 56.09 -23.37
N SER A 284 19.54 56.27 -24.69
CA SER A 284 19.94 55.18 -25.59
C SER A 284 21.37 54.68 -25.35
N ALA A 285 22.23 55.51 -24.78
CA ALA A 285 23.58 55.12 -24.36
C ALA A 285 23.62 54.42 -22.99
N SER A 286 22.57 54.57 -22.17
CA SER A 286 22.48 53.94 -20.85
C SER A 286 22.50 52.42 -20.93
N ASP A 287 23.21 51.80 -19.98
CA ASP A 287 23.32 50.35 -19.89
C ASP A 287 21.97 49.64 -19.73
N ASP A 288 21.05 50.21 -18.94
CA ASP A 288 19.71 49.65 -18.77
C ASP A 288 18.89 49.61 -20.06
N ILE A 289 18.87 50.71 -20.82
CA ILE A 289 18.12 50.77 -22.09
C ILE A 289 18.76 49.85 -23.13
N LYS A 290 20.10 49.83 -23.22
CA LYS A 290 20.82 48.89 -24.10
C LYS A 290 20.53 47.43 -23.73
N PHE A 291 20.57 47.11 -22.45
CA PHE A 291 20.23 45.78 -21.94
C PHE A 291 18.79 45.43 -22.29
N TYR A 292 17.83 46.29 -21.96
CA TYR A 292 16.41 46.07 -22.23
C TYR A 292 16.16 45.79 -23.72
N LEU A 293 16.65 46.65 -24.62
CA LEU A 293 16.43 46.51 -26.06
C LEU A 293 17.05 45.24 -26.65
N LYS A 294 18.17 44.77 -26.07
CA LYS A 294 18.82 43.52 -26.47
C LYS A 294 18.10 42.31 -25.91
N PHE A 295 17.72 42.36 -24.63
CA PHE A 295 17.09 41.27 -23.91
C PHE A 295 15.63 41.05 -24.34
N GLU A 296 14.90 42.12 -24.66
CA GLU A 296 13.55 42.09 -25.25
C GLU A 296 13.51 41.27 -26.53
N LYS A 297 14.59 41.28 -27.31
CA LYS A 297 14.74 40.53 -28.57
C LYS A 297 15.42 39.18 -28.38
N SER A 298 15.73 38.77 -27.15
CA SER A 298 16.44 37.52 -26.90
C SER A 298 15.53 36.33 -27.13
N SER A 299 16.06 35.29 -27.78
CA SER A 299 15.36 34.02 -27.96
C SER A 299 15.06 33.31 -26.63
N LEU A 300 15.78 33.66 -25.55
CA LEU A 300 15.55 33.13 -24.22
C LEU A 300 14.29 33.73 -23.59
N LEU A 301 14.09 35.05 -23.70
CA LEU A 301 12.86 35.71 -23.25
C LEU A 301 11.64 35.27 -24.08
N ASP A 302 11.79 35.17 -25.41
CA ASP A 302 10.73 34.68 -26.30
C ASP A 302 10.28 33.25 -25.91
N ASN A 303 11.24 32.35 -25.64
CA ASN A 303 10.92 31.02 -25.11
C ASN A 303 10.21 31.09 -23.76
N TYR A 304 10.69 31.93 -22.83
CA TYR A 304 10.07 32.07 -21.51
C TYR A 304 8.60 32.50 -21.60
N LEU A 305 8.30 33.52 -22.40
CA LEU A 305 6.93 34.00 -22.59
C LEU A 305 6.04 32.92 -23.23
N LYS A 306 6.53 32.25 -24.29
CA LYS A 306 5.78 31.16 -24.96
C LYS A 306 5.52 29.96 -24.06
N VAL A 307 6.45 29.62 -23.18
CA VAL A 307 6.36 28.44 -22.31
C VAL A 307 5.61 28.73 -21.01
N SER A 308 5.64 29.97 -20.51
CA SER A 308 5.04 30.36 -19.23
C SER A 308 3.55 30.01 -19.11
N GLU A 309 2.81 30.01 -20.22
CA GLU A 309 1.39 29.64 -20.29
C GLU A 309 1.13 28.33 -21.06
N SER A 310 2.18 27.58 -21.42
CA SER A 310 2.03 26.40 -22.26
C SER A 310 1.41 25.22 -21.52
N ALA A 311 0.64 24.41 -22.25
CA ALA A 311 0.13 23.14 -21.73
C ALA A 311 1.25 22.18 -21.32
N GLU A 312 2.39 22.22 -22.01
CA GLU A 312 3.58 21.41 -21.67
C GLU A 312 4.15 21.75 -20.30
N LEU A 313 4.25 23.05 -19.95
CA LEU A 313 4.73 23.46 -18.63
C LEU A 313 3.77 23.04 -17.53
N LYS A 314 2.45 23.24 -17.75
CA LYS A 314 1.41 22.77 -16.82
C LYS A 314 1.50 21.26 -16.58
N ARG A 315 1.63 20.48 -17.66
CA ARG A 315 1.79 19.02 -17.56
C ARG A 315 3.09 18.63 -16.86
N TYR A 316 4.20 19.34 -17.11
CA TYR A 316 5.46 19.10 -16.41
C TYR A 316 5.32 19.28 -14.89
N VAL A 317 4.65 20.36 -14.45
CA VAL A 317 4.44 20.64 -13.02
C VAL A 317 3.53 19.56 -12.40
N GLU A 318 2.40 19.24 -13.05
CA GLU A 318 1.49 18.17 -12.60
C GLU A 318 2.23 16.84 -12.44
N LEU A 319 3.01 16.45 -13.45
CA LEU A 319 3.79 15.22 -13.41
C LEU A 319 4.88 15.25 -12.36
N LYS A 320 5.56 16.40 -12.16
CA LYS A 320 6.57 16.57 -11.13
C LYS A 320 5.97 16.32 -9.75
N ASP A 321 4.81 16.91 -9.47
CA ASP A 321 4.11 16.77 -8.20
C ASP A 321 3.61 15.32 -8.03
N LEU A 322 3.07 14.71 -9.10
CA LEU A 322 2.63 13.32 -9.09
C LEU A 322 3.78 12.34 -8.81
N VAL A 323 4.89 12.42 -9.55
CA VAL A 323 6.01 11.46 -9.40
C VAL A 323 6.80 11.66 -8.10
N SER A 324 6.67 12.84 -7.48
CA SER A 324 7.26 13.11 -6.16
C SER A 324 6.30 12.85 -5.00
N SER A 325 5.03 12.57 -5.27
CA SER A 325 4.05 12.21 -4.25
C SER A 325 4.43 10.90 -3.54
N GLU A 326 4.09 10.83 -2.25
CA GLU A 326 4.32 9.64 -1.44
C GLU A 326 3.62 8.40 -2.02
N ASP A 327 2.40 8.57 -2.55
CA ASP A 327 1.61 7.51 -3.16
C ASP A 327 2.30 6.91 -4.39
N PHE A 328 2.83 7.74 -5.28
CA PHE A 328 3.56 7.27 -6.45
C PHE A 328 4.84 6.53 -6.05
N LEU A 329 5.59 7.07 -5.09
CA LEU A 329 6.82 6.45 -4.60
C LEU A 329 6.54 5.09 -3.94
N LYS A 330 5.49 5.00 -3.11
CA LYS A 330 5.03 3.73 -2.51
C LYS A 330 4.59 2.73 -3.58
N ARG A 331 3.80 3.17 -4.56
CA ARG A 331 3.33 2.31 -5.65
C ARG A 331 4.49 1.80 -6.50
N LYS A 332 5.44 2.66 -6.85
CA LYS A 332 6.66 2.28 -7.56
C LYS A 332 7.47 1.26 -6.75
N ALA A 333 7.71 1.52 -5.46
CA ALA A 333 8.43 0.60 -4.59
C ALA A 333 7.75 -0.78 -4.52
N TYR A 334 6.42 -0.81 -4.42
CA TYR A 334 5.64 -2.06 -4.46
C TYR A 334 5.80 -2.79 -5.81
N LEU A 335 5.72 -2.08 -6.93
CA LEU A 335 5.85 -2.67 -8.27
C LEU A 335 7.27 -3.17 -8.56
N ASP A 336 8.29 -2.53 -7.99
CA ASP A 336 9.69 -2.94 -8.09
C ASP A 336 10.05 -4.08 -7.12
N ASP A 337 9.21 -4.39 -6.13
CA ASP A 337 9.50 -5.42 -5.13
C ASP A 337 9.35 -6.84 -5.73
N PRO A 338 10.44 -7.63 -5.82
CA PRO A 338 10.35 -9.01 -6.28
C PRO A 338 9.65 -9.93 -5.27
N LYS A 339 9.56 -9.53 -3.99
CA LYS A 339 8.96 -10.30 -2.89
C LYS A 339 7.59 -9.78 -2.45
N LYS A 340 6.89 -9.06 -3.32
CA LYS A 340 5.55 -8.51 -3.03
C LYS A 340 4.51 -9.58 -2.72
N TRP A 341 4.62 -10.76 -3.36
CA TRP A 341 3.74 -11.89 -3.07
C TRP A 341 3.92 -12.32 -1.62
N GLU A 342 5.17 -12.51 -1.17
CA GLU A 342 5.50 -12.91 0.18
C GLU A 342 5.11 -11.90 1.26
N LYS A 343 4.76 -10.67 0.86
CA LYS A 343 4.27 -9.60 1.73
C LYS A 343 2.75 -9.41 1.66
N SER A 344 2.04 -10.20 0.85
CA SER A 344 0.60 -10.09 0.66
C SER A 344 -0.16 -10.91 1.70
N GLU A 345 -1.42 -10.53 1.96
CA GLU A 345 -2.31 -11.25 2.87
C GLU A 345 -2.63 -12.66 2.34
N GLU A 346 -2.71 -12.82 1.02
CA GLU A 346 -2.94 -14.09 0.37
C GLU A 346 -1.78 -15.07 0.59
N TYR A 347 -0.53 -14.58 0.61
CA TYR A 347 0.60 -15.43 0.97
C TYR A 347 0.56 -15.87 2.43
N ALA A 348 0.21 -14.97 3.35
CA ALA A 348 0.02 -15.34 4.75
C ALA A 348 -1.06 -16.42 4.91
N THR A 349 -2.16 -16.30 4.17
CA THR A 349 -3.25 -17.28 4.11
C THR A 349 -2.74 -18.64 3.58
N GLU A 350 -1.96 -18.63 2.50
CA GLU A 350 -1.33 -19.84 1.93
C GLU A 350 -0.35 -20.51 2.93
N GLN A 351 0.45 -19.72 3.65
CA GLN A 351 1.35 -20.26 4.67
C GLN A 351 0.58 -20.87 5.84
N ASN A 352 -0.48 -20.23 6.32
CA ASN A 352 -1.32 -20.78 7.39
C ASN A 352 -1.87 -22.16 7.02
N TYR A 353 -2.37 -22.34 5.79
CA TYR A 353 -2.79 -23.67 5.31
C TYR A 353 -1.66 -24.69 5.33
N PHE A 354 -0.46 -24.33 4.84
CA PHE A 354 0.68 -25.25 4.84
C PHE A 354 1.19 -25.58 6.25
N GLU A 355 1.01 -24.69 7.21
CA GLU A 355 1.28 -24.94 8.62
C GLU A 355 0.24 -25.88 9.23
N MET A 356 -1.06 -25.58 9.03
CA MET A 356 -2.16 -26.44 9.49
C MET A 356 -2.04 -27.86 8.93
N LYS A 357 -1.69 -28.00 7.65
CA LYS A 357 -1.49 -29.29 6.98
C LYS A 357 -0.45 -30.18 7.66
N LYS A 358 0.48 -29.60 8.43
CA LYS A 358 1.56 -30.32 9.14
C LYS A 358 1.20 -30.64 10.60
N ARG A 359 0.06 -30.15 11.11
CA ARG A 359 -0.33 -30.39 12.50
C ARG A 359 -0.56 -31.89 12.75
N PRO A 360 0.05 -32.50 13.78
CA PRO A 360 0.04 -33.95 13.96
C PRO A 360 -1.35 -34.59 13.98
N HIS A 361 -2.32 -33.97 14.65
CA HIS A 361 -3.68 -34.48 14.78
C HIS A 361 -4.46 -34.40 13.47
N LEU A 362 -4.25 -33.35 12.64
CA LEU A 362 -4.84 -33.27 11.29
C LEU A 362 -4.21 -34.30 10.36
N VAL A 363 -2.88 -34.46 10.38
CA VAL A 363 -2.19 -35.52 9.62
C VAL A 363 -2.72 -36.90 10.00
N LYS A 364 -2.89 -37.15 11.29
CA LYS A 364 -3.44 -38.41 11.81
C LYS A 364 -4.92 -38.57 11.41
N TYR A 365 -5.73 -37.52 11.46
CA TYR A 365 -7.11 -37.55 11.00
C TYR A 365 -7.19 -37.97 9.52
N PHE A 366 -6.44 -37.31 8.62
CA PHE A 366 -6.42 -37.67 7.20
C PHE A 366 -5.79 -39.03 6.91
N LYS A 367 -4.88 -39.53 7.76
CA LYS A 367 -4.36 -40.91 7.68
C LYS A 367 -5.46 -41.95 7.85
N TYR A 368 -6.41 -41.73 8.77
CA TYR A 368 -7.48 -42.69 9.08
C TYR A 368 -8.80 -42.39 8.36
N LYS A 369 -8.98 -41.18 7.84
CA LYS A 369 -10.19 -40.79 7.11
C LYS A 369 -10.43 -41.73 5.92
N GLY A 370 -11.62 -42.33 5.88
CA GLY A 370 -12.00 -43.27 4.83
C GLY A 370 -11.44 -44.70 4.99
N THR A 371 -10.78 -45.00 6.12
CA THR A 371 -10.29 -46.36 6.44
C THR A 371 -11.23 -47.10 7.40
N ASP A 372 -11.06 -48.42 7.46
CA ASP A 372 -11.74 -49.37 8.35
C ASP A 372 -11.02 -49.57 9.69
N ALA A 373 -9.90 -48.85 9.93
CA ALA A 373 -9.05 -49.02 11.10
C ALA A 373 -9.80 -48.88 12.45
N PHE A 374 -10.90 -48.11 12.47
CA PHE A 374 -11.72 -47.87 13.65
C PHE A 374 -13.07 -48.60 13.62
N ASP A 375 -13.29 -49.51 12.67
CA ASP A 375 -14.56 -50.22 12.54
C ASP A 375 -14.90 -51.02 13.80
N PHE A 376 -13.90 -51.53 14.51
CA PHE A 376 -14.12 -52.17 15.80
C PHE A 376 -14.88 -51.25 16.77
N PHE A 377 -14.41 -50.02 16.96
CA PHE A 377 -15.02 -49.07 17.90
C PHE A 377 -16.37 -48.52 17.41
N ARG A 378 -16.59 -48.47 16.08
CA ARG A 378 -17.86 -48.07 15.48
C ARG A 378 -18.94 -49.16 15.58
N GLN A 379 -18.52 -50.42 15.54
CA GLN A 379 -19.43 -51.57 15.45
C GLN A 379 -19.64 -52.29 16.77
N TRP A 380 -18.75 -52.13 17.76
CA TRP A 380 -18.80 -52.87 19.02
C TRP A 380 -18.90 -51.94 20.22
N THR A 381 -19.76 -52.30 21.16
CA THR A 381 -19.86 -51.65 22.47
C THR A 381 -19.62 -52.68 23.57
N VAL A 382 -18.90 -52.28 24.61
CA VAL A 382 -18.68 -53.11 25.80
C VAL A 382 -20.04 -53.42 26.45
N SER A 383 -20.37 -54.69 26.58
CA SER A 383 -21.61 -55.17 27.19
C SER A 383 -21.41 -55.69 28.62
N PHE A 384 -20.18 -56.10 28.95
CA PHE A 384 -19.76 -56.49 30.29
C PHE A 384 -18.26 -56.32 30.42
N GLU A 385 -17.77 -55.84 31.55
CA GLU A 385 -16.34 -55.88 31.85
C GLU A 385 -16.06 -55.91 33.35
N ASP A 386 -14.93 -56.50 33.71
CA ASP A 386 -14.36 -56.45 35.05
C ASP A 386 -12.84 -56.57 34.97
N ASP A 387 -12.13 -55.66 35.63
CA ASP A 387 -10.68 -55.62 35.77
C ASP A 387 -10.20 -56.15 37.14
N PHE A 388 -11.16 -56.53 38.00
CA PHE A 388 -10.94 -57.04 39.35
C PHE A 388 -10.04 -56.16 40.22
N ASN A 389 -10.05 -54.84 39.99
CA ASN A 389 -9.28 -53.88 40.79
C ASN A 389 -9.82 -53.72 42.22
N SER A 390 -11.09 -54.01 42.44
CA SER A 390 -11.73 -54.01 43.77
C SER A 390 -11.09 -55.02 44.72
N LYS A 391 -10.98 -54.67 46.01
CA LYS A 391 -10.44 -55.56 47.07
C LYS A 391 -11.27 -56.81 47.34
N LYS A 392 -12.55 -56.78 46.97
CA LYS A 392 -13.48 -57.89 47.09
C LYS A 392 -14.15 -58.11 45.74
N LEU A 393 -14.60 -59.35 45.51
CA LEU A 393 -15.38 -59.70 44.34
C LEU A 393 -16.64 -58.84 44.28
N ASP A 394 -16.92 -58.27 43.11
CA ASP A 394 -18.15 -57.53 42.84
C ASP A 394 -19.33 -58.51 42.78
N THR A 395 -20.12 -58.56 43.86
CA THR A 395 -21.26 -59.47 43.99
C THR A 395 -22.46 -59.07 43.15
N GLU A 396 -22.48 -57.85 42.58
CA GLU A 396 -23.49 -57.45 41.60
C GLU A 396 -23.18 -58.07 40.24
N LYS A 397 -21.90 -58.28 39.93
CA LYS A 397 -21.43 -58.91 38.68
C LYS A 397 -21.26 -60.42 38.79
N TRP A 398 -20.83 -60.94 39.93
CA TRP A 398 -20.41 -62.34 40.06
C TRP A 398 -21.11 -63.05 41.22
N SER A 399 -21.58 -64.27 40.95
CA SER A 399 -22.01 -65.24 41.97
C SER A 399 -20.91 -66.26 42.24
N THR A 400 -20.76 -66.65 43.50
CA THR A 400 -19.89 -67.73 43.97
C THR A 400 -20.62 -69.09 44.07
N VAL A 401 -21.89 -69.12 43.67
CA VAL A 401 -22.73 -70.31 43.62
C VAL A 401 -23.16 -70.53 42.17
N SER A 402 -23.07 -71.78 41.67
CA SER A 402 -23.45 -72.06 40.29
C SER A 402 -24.96 -71.86 40.08
N ALA A 403 -25.37 -71.53 38.84
CA ALA A 403 -26.77 -71.33 38.49
C ALA A 403 -27.65 -72.55 38.85
N GLU A 404 -27.11 -73.76 38.67
CA GLU A 404 -27.79 -75.00 39.03
C GLU A 404 -27.87 -75.21 40.54
N ALA A 405 -26.81 -74.87 41.28
CA ALA A 405 -26.79 -74.95 42.74
C ALA A 405 -27.77 -73.97 43.39
N GLU A 406 -27.87 -72.75 42.86
CA GLU A 406 -28.85 -71.75 43.30
C GLU A 406 -30.30 -72.23 43.10
N LYS A 407 -30.60 -72.84 41.95
CA LYS A 407 -31.94 -73.37 41.64
C LYS A 407 -32.29 -74.65 42.42
N THR A 408 -31.32 -75.31 43.05
CA THR A 408 -31.52 -76.60 43.75
C THR A 408 -31.34 -76.48 45.26
N LEU A 409 -30.14 -76.68 45.78
CA LEU A 409 -29.84 -76.66 47.21
C LEU A 409 -29.64 -75.26 47.80
N GLY A 410 -29.52 -74.23 46.96
CA GLY A 410 -29.13 -72.88 47.38
C GLY A 410 -27.66 -72.78 47.83
N GLN A 411 -26.88 -73.84 47.69
CA GLN A 411 -25.47 -73.92 48.05
C GLN A 411 -24.72 -74.84 47.08
N ASN A 412 -23.41 -74.63 46.96
CA ASN A 412 -22.55 -75.47 46.13
C ASN A 412 -22.54 -76.93 46.61
N TYR A 413 -22.45 -77.84 45.65
CA TYR A 413 -22.34 -79.29 45.85
C TYR A 413 -21.33 -79.87 44.84
N ALA A 414 -20.78 -81.04 45.14
CA ALA A 414 -19.84 -81.74 44.28
C ALA A 414 -20.55 -82.73 43.36
N LEU A 415 -19.95 -83.03 42.20
CA LEU A 415 -20.38 -84.11 41.31
C LEU A 415 -19.65 -85.41 41.63
N PRO A 416 -20.17 -86.58 41.20
CA PRO A 416 -19.48 -87.85 41.39
C PRO A 416 -18.06 -87.83 40.81
N GLY A 417 -17.06 -88.10 41.66
CA GLY A 417 -15.65 -88.12 41.27
C GLY A 417 -14.89 -86.83 41.58
N ASP A 418 -15.57 -85.75 41.94
CA ASP A 418 -14.89 -84.53 42.40
C ASP A 418 -14.22 -84.76 43.76
N LEU A 419 -12.94 -84.38 43.86
CA LEU A 419 -12.18 -84.46 45.12
C LEU A 419 -12.26 -83.18 45.96
N HIS A 420 -13.08 -82.22 45.54
CA HIS A 420 -13.15 -80.88 46.10
C HIS A 420 -14.59 -80.44 46.33
N LEU A 421 -14.75 -79.40 47.17
CA LEU A 421 -15.99 -78.64 47.28
C LEU A 421 -15.74 -77.18 46.92
N PHE A 422 -16.62 -76.58 46.12
CA PHE A 422 -16.60 -75.15 45.87
C PHE A 422 -17.09 -74.38 47.10
N THR A 423 -16.28 -73.44 47.59
CA THR A 423 -16.70 -72.57 48.69
C THR A 423 -17.50 -71.38 48.20
N ASP A 424 -18.24 -70.76 49.12
CA ASP A 424 -18.95 -69.51 48.87
C ASP A 424 -17.99 -68.32 48.98
N GLY A 425 -17.01 -68.26 48.06
CA GLY A 425 -16.08 -67.14 47.92
C GLY A 425 -14.78 -67.20 48.76
N LYS A 426 -14.63 -68.13 49.70
CA LYS A 426 -13.40 -68.23 50.55
C LYS A 426 -12.13 -68.57 49.77
N ASN A 427 -12.28 -69.18 48.60
CA ASN A 427 -11.22 -69.51 47.66
C ASN A 427 -11.05 -68.46 46.55
N ILE A 428 -11.74 -67.31 46.66
CA ILE A 428 -11.70 -66.23 45.69
C ILE A 428 -11.01 -65.02 46.31
N THR A 429 -10.05 -64.46 45.59
CA THR A 429 -9.46 -63.15 45.92
C THR A 429 -9.42 -62.28 44.68
N THR A 430 -9.66 -60.99 44.87
CA THR A 430 -9.48 -59.94 43.87
C THR A 430 -8.43 -58.94 44.40
N GLU A 431 -7.86 -58.10 43.53
CA GLU A 431 -6.86 -57.02 43.76
C GLU A 431 -5.98 -56.88 42.50
N GLY A 432 -6.57 -56.37 41.42
CA GLY A 432 -5.96 -56.22 40.09
C GLY A 432 -5.98 -57.50 39.25
N LYS A 433 -6.60 -58.57 39.76
CA LYS A 433 -6.94 -59.82 39.06
C LYS A 433 -7.83 -60.69 39.94
N LEU A 434 -8.66 -61.50 39.32
CA LEU A 434 -9.35 -62.62 39.97
C LEU A 434 -8.37 -63.79 40.16
N VAL A 435 -8.34 -64.35 41.36
CA VAL A 435 -7.63 -65.60 41.66
C VAL A 435 -8.59 -66.60 42.31
N ILE A 436 -8.78 -67.74 41.64
CA ILE A 436 -9.40 -68.93 42.22
C ILE A 436 -8.27 -69.80 42.79
N GLU A 437 -8.27 -69.98 44.10
CA GLU A 437 -7.21 -70.71 44.82
C GLU A 437 -7.71 -72.06 45.32
N THR A 438 -7.19 -73.15 44.76
CA THR A 438 -7.47 -74.51 45.24
C THR A 438 -6.50 -74.89 46.35
N ARG A 439 -7.03 -75.28 47.51
CA ARG A 439 -6.27 -75.59 48.74
C ARG A 439 -6.53 -77.03 49.17
N LYS A 440 -5.56 -77.62 49.86
CA LYS A 440 -5.79 -78.85 50.63
C LYS A 440 -6.34 -78.45 51.99
N GLU A 441 -7.63 -78.68 52.17
CA GLU A 441 -8.42 -78.26 53.33
C GLU A 441 -9.60 -79.21 53.46
N ASN A 442 -9.68 -79.91 54.59
CA ASN A 442 -10.77 -80.83 54.84
C ASN A 442 -12.08 -80.05 55.04
N THR A 443 -13.10 -80.38 54.26
CA THR A 443 -14.44 -79.78 54.37
C THR A 443 -15.52 -80.83 54.18
N ASN A 444 -16.70 -80.59 54.75
CA ASN A 444 -17.88 -81.41 54.53
C ASN A 444 -18.88 -80.65 53.64
N GLY A 445 -19.57 -81.37 52.76
CA GLY A 445 -20.57 -80.81 51.88
C GLY A 445 -21.50 -81.87 51.31
N MET A 446 -22.22 -81.50 50.24
CA MET A 446 -23.12 -82.41 49.53
C MET A 446 -22.46 -82.90 48.25
N VAL A 447 -22.71 -84.16 47.89
CA VAL A 447 -22.41 -84.71 46.56
C VAL A 447 -23.71 -85.21 45.92
N TRP A 448 -23.93 -84.88 44.66
CA TRP A 448 -25.09 -85.39 43.90
C TRP A 448 -24.82 -86.81 43.40
N LYS A 449 -25.56 -87.80 43.87
CA LYS A 449 -25.43 -89.21 43.46
C LYS A 449 -26.76 -89.80 43.02
N MET A 450 -26.83 -90.34 41.81
CA MET A 450 -28.01 -91.07 41.34
C MET A 450 -28.04 -92.50 41.93
N PRO A 451 -29.21 -93.03 42.36
CA PRO A 451 -30.52 -92.37 42.41
C PRO A 451 -30.80 -91.62 43.73
N ALA A 452 -29.87 -91.63 44.70
CA ALA A 452 -30.08 -91.13 46.07
C ALA A 452 -30.24 -89.60 46.22
N GLY A 453 -29.92 -88.83 45.18
CA GLY A 453 -29.93 -87.37 45.22
C GLY A 453 -28.71 -86.79 45.94
N PHE A 454 -28.90 -85.76 46.76
CA PHE A 454 -27.82 -85.13 47.52
C PHE A 454 -27.48 -85.91 48.79
N VAL A 455 -26.23 -86.33 48.94
CA VAL A 455 -25.75 -87.04 50.14
C VAL A 455 -24.57 -86.30 50.77
N PRO A 456 -24.46 -86.28 52.12
CA PRO A 456 -23.28 -85.74 52.80
C PRO A 456 -22.00 -86.49 52.42
N ALA A 457 -20.91 -85.76 52.20
CA ALA A 457 -19.59 -86.30 51.93
C ALA A 457 -18.48 -85.37 52.47
N GLY A 458 -17.34 -85.95 52.82
CA GLY A 458 -16.11 -85.23 53.14
C GLY A 458 -15.22 -85.08 51.91
N PHE A 459 -14.52 -83.96 51.82
CA PHE A 459 -13.60 -83.61 50.73
C PHE A 459 -12.27 -83.14 51.32
N GLU A 460 -11.15 -83.50 50.69
CA GLU A 460 -9.80 -83.08 51.12
C GLU A 460 -9.37 -81.73 50.53
N TYR A 461 -10.13 -81.21 49.57
CA TYR A 461 -9.79 -79.98 48.86
C TYR A 461 -10.95 -78.98 48.87
N THR A 462 -10.61 -77.70 48.98
CA THR A 462 -11.51 -76.58 48.70
C THR A 462 -11.09 -75.88 47.42
N SER A 463 -12.06 -75.39 46.66
CA SER A 463 -11.81 -74.61 45.45
C SER A 463 -12.86 -73.53 45.28
N GLY A 464 -12.78 -72.75 44.20
CA GLY A 464 -13.72 -71.67 43.91
C GLY A 464 -14.35 -71.78 42.52
N LEU A 465 -15.50 -71.14 42.40
CA LEU A 465 -16.13 -70.78 41.14
C LEU A 465 -16.59 -69.33 41.21
N VAL A 466 -16.67 -68.69 40.04
CA VAL A 466 -17.43 -67.45 39.88
C VAL A 466 -18.25 -67.52 38.59
N SER A 467 -19.45 -66.96 38.60
CA SER A 467 -20.36 -67.00 37.46
C SER A 467 -21.16 -65.71 37.29
N THR A 468 -21.49 -65.33 36.06
CA THR A 468 -22.34 -64.16 35.78
C THR A 468 -23.82 -64.51 35.66
N SER A 469 -24.22 -65.73 36.03
CA SER A 469 -25.58 -66.26 35.89
C SER A 469 -26.70 -65.37 36.45
N LYS A 470 -26.39 -64.50 37.42
CA LYS A 470 -27.35 -63.54 38.01
C LYS A 470 -27.35 -62.16 37.36
N SER A 471 -26.31 -61.81 36.60
CA SER A 471 -26.01 -60.43 36.22
C SER A 471 -25.90 -60.23 34.71
N PHE A 472 -25.32 -61.19 33.99
CA PHE A 472 -24.97 -61.02 32.58
C PHE A 472 -25.12 -62.31 31.79
N TRP A 473 -25.88 -62.18 30.69
CA TRP A 473 -26.10 -63.19 29.66
C TRP A 473 -26.02 -62.54 28.29
N GLN A 474 -25.33 -63.19 27.35
CA GLN A 474 -25.22 -62.70 25.98
C GLN A 474 -25.26 -63.86 24.98
N GLN A 475 -26.08 -63.75 23.93
CA GLN A 475 -26.21 -64.79 22.92
C GLN A 475 -25.13 -64.70 21.84
N ASP A 476 -24.88 -63.51 21.29
CA ASP A 476 -23.88 -63.29 20.23
C ASP A 476 -22.96 -62.14 20.65
N GLY A 477 -21.74 -62.15 20.11
CA GLY A 477 -20.75 -61.12 20.32
C GLY A 477 -19.38 -61.67 20.65
N ILE A 478 -18.54 -60.84 21.25
CA ILE A 478 -17.16 -61.17 21.58
C ILE A 478 -17.07 -61.39 23.09
N PHE A 479 -16.47 -62.51 23.49
CA PHE A 479 -16.14 -62.83 24.87
C PHE A 479 -14.63 -62.97 24.96
N GLU A 480 -13.97 -62.22 25.84
CA GLU A 480 -12.53 -62.32 26.03
C GLU A 480 -12.11 -62.19 27.49
N ALA A 481 -11.00 -62.83 27.82
CA ALA A 481 -10.37 -62.69 29.12
C ALA A 481 -8.85 -62.84 29.01
N LYS A 482 -8.13 -62.07 29.82
CA LYS A 482 -6.68 -62.21 29.99
C LYS A 482 -6.39 -63.18 31.13
N ILE A 483 -5.85 -64.35 30.79
CA ILE A 483 -5.66 -65.46 31.71
C ILE A 483 -4.19 -65.89 31.71
N LYS A 484 -3.67 -66.22 32.89
CA LYS A 484 -2.35 -66.83 33.03
C LYS A 484 -2.44 -68.32 32.72
N PHE A 485 -1.82 -68.75 31.62
CA PHE A 485 -1.80 -70.15 31.22
C PHE A 485 -0.79 -70.93 32.07
N ASN A 486 -1.27 -71.62 33.12
CA ASN A 486 -0.41 -72.36 34.05
C ASN A 486 -1.04 -73.70 34.46
N PRO A 487 -1.10 -74.69 33.55
CA PRO A 487 -1.83 -75.93 33.78
C PRO A 487 -1.18 -76.81 34.85
N VAL A 488 -2.01 -77.33 35.76
CA VAL A 488 -1.68 -78.35 36.76
C VAL A 488 -2.51 -79.61 36.48
N LYS A 489 -1.84 -80.74 36.20
CA LYS A 489 -2.46 -81.96 35.66
C LYS A 489 -3.54 -82.57 36.55
N GLU A 490 -3.44 -82.36 37.86
CA GLU A 490 -4.36 -82.86 38.89
C GLU A 490 -5.63 -82.02 39.02
N THR A 491 -5.74 -80.92 38.26
CA THR A 491 -6.86 -79.99 38.28
C THR A 491 -7.40 -79.74 36.87
N VAL A 492 -8.59 -79.17 36.78
CA VAL A 492 -9.10 -78.57 35.55
C VAL A 492 -9.60 -77.16 35.88
N SER A 493 -8.88 -76.16 35.40
CA SER A 493 -9.27 -74.75 35.48
C SER A 493 -9.89 -74.32 34.15
N SER A 494 -11.08 -73.74 34.21
CA SER A 494 -11.86 -73.46 33.01
C SER A 494 -12.47 -72.06 33.04
N LEU A 495 -12.39 -71.35 31.91
CA LEU A 495 -13.29 -70.26 31.55
C LEU A 495 -14.22 -70.79 30.45
N ALA A 496 -15.48 -70.99 30.82
CA ALA A 496 -16.52 -71.48 29.94
C ALA A 496 -17.68 -70.48 29.85
N LEU A 497 -18.35 -70.49 28.71
CA LEU A 497 -19.65 -69.87 28.50
C LEU A 497 -20.70 -70.97 28.57
N LYS A 498 -21.68 -70.82 29.46
CA LYS A 498 -22.70 -71.84 29.75
C LYS A 498 -24.10 -71.29 29.52
N GLY A 499 -24.99 -72.15 29.05
CA GLY A 499 -26.43 -71.90 29.08
C GLY A 499 -27.03 -72.17 30.45
N GLU A 500 -28.36 -72.27 30.52
CA GLU A 500 -29.04 -72.76 31.72
C GLU A 500 -28.74 -74.23 32.04
N LYS A 501 -28.37 -75.01 31.01
CA LYS A 501 -27.92 -76.40 31.14
C LYS A 501 -26.41 -76.44 31.01
N ALA A 502 -25.78 -77.37 31.73
CA ALA A 502 -24.33 -77.56 31.73
C ALA A 502 -23.72 -77.98 30.37
N SER A 503 -24.53 -78.53 29.45
CA SER A 503 -24.14 -78.90 28.09
C SER A 503 -25.22 -78.47 27.09
N PRO A 504 -24.86 -77.98 25.88
CA PRO A 504 -23.49 -77.76 25.40
C PRO A 504 -22.81 -76.56 26.11
N GLY A 505 -21.48 -76.59 26.21
CA GLY A 505 -20.67 -75.53 26.84
C GLY A 505 -19.54 -75.08 25.94
N VAL A 506 -19.32 -73.76 25.86
CA VAL A 506 -18.28 -73.16 25.01
C VAL A 506 -17.08 -72.80 25.88
N TYR A 507 -15.91 -73.36 25.61
CA TYR A 507 -14.71 -73.16 26.41
C TYR A 507 -13.78 -72.19 25.71
N LEU A 508 -13.54 -71.02 26.33
CA LEU A 508 -12.46 -70.11 25.91
C LEU A 508 -11.11 -70.71 26.31
N LEU A 509 -11.06 -71.35 27.48
CA LEU A 509 -9.92 -72.10 27.97
C LEU A 509 -10.38 -73.20 28.94
N GLU A 510 -9.86 -74.40 28.75
CA GLU A 510 -9.73 -75.47 29.74
C GLU A 510 -8.22 -75.74 29.89
N MET A 511 -7.69 -75.74 31.11
CA MET A 511 -6.28 -76.03 31.37
C MET A 511 -6.07 -76.89 32.61
N GLY A 512 -5.09 -77.80 32.56
CA GLY A 512 -4.77 -78.73 33.65
C GLY A 512 -4.60 -80.16 33.15
N LEU A 513 -5.53 -81.06 33.50
CA LEU A 513 -5.56 -82.45 33.02
C LEU A 513 -5.52 -82.53 31.49
N LYS A 514 -6.30 -81.67 30.83
CA LYS A 514 -6.26 -81.38 29.39
C LYS A 514 -6.14 -79.88 29.20
N ASN A 515 -5.57 -79.46 28.07
CA ASN A 515 -5.42 -78.05 27.71
C ASN A 515 -6.07 -77.82 26.36
N ARG A 516 -7.28 -77.25 26.33
CA ARG A 516 -8.08 -77.14 25.11
C ARG A 516 -9.04 -75.96 25.15
N LEU A 517 -9.50 -75.57 23.97
CA LEU A 517 -10.61 -74.63 23.75
C LEU A 517 -11.56 -75.23 22.72
N GLY A 518 -12.82 -74.81 22.68
CA GLY A 518 -13.80 -75.37 21.75
C GLY A 518 -15.20 -75.50 22.34
N ILE A 519 -16.01 -76.37 21.77
CA ILE A 519 -17.39 -76.65 22.23
C ILE A 519 -17.44 -78.06 22.79
N ALA A 520 -17.92 -78.18 24.03
CA ALA A 520 -18.13 -79.46 24.67
C ALA A 520 -19.61 -79.85 24.62
N THR A 521 -19.87 -81.07 24.16
CA THR A 521 -21.22 -81.66 24.10
C THR A 521 -21.22 -83.01 24.81
N VAL A 522 -22.39 -83.47 25.24
CA VAL A 522 -22.57 -84.81 25.79
C VAL A 522 -22.98 -85.74 24.64
N ASN A 523 -22.19 -86.78 24.40
CA ASN A 523 -22.49 -87.76 23.36
C ASN A 523 -23.56 -88.77 23.81
N ALA A 524 -23.99 -89.65 22.90
CA ALA A 524 -25.05 -90.65 23.16
C ALA A 524 -24.73 -91.61 24.33
N THR A 525 -23.46 -91.74 24.74
CA THR A 525 -23.03 -92.55 25.88
C THR A 525 -22.98 -91.78 27.21
N GLY A 526 -23.42 -90.52 27.22
CA GLY A 526 -23.39 -89.65 28.40
C GLY A 526 -22.01 -89.07 28.71
N LYS A 527 -21.01 -89.23 27.82
CA LYS A 527 -19.65 -88.71 28.01
C LYS A 527 -19.49 -87.33 27.38
N LEU A 528 -18.76 -86.46 28.07
CA LEU A 528 -18.38 -85.14 27.55
C LEU A 528 -17.31 -85.27 26.47
N GLU A 529 -17.61 -84.78 25.29
CA GLU A 529 -16.73 -84.73 24.12
C GLU A 529 -16.46 -83.27 23.75
N MET A 530 -15.20 -82.92 23.44
CA MET A 530 -14.84 -81.56 23.04
C MET A 530 -14.51 -81.56 21.55
N ASN A 531 -15.29 -80.83 20.77
CA ASN A 531 -14.90 -80.40 19.45
C ASN A 531 -14.08 -79.11 19.58
N GLY A 532 -12.76 -79.23 19.42
CA GLY A 532 -11.88 -78.13 19.81
C GLY A 532 -10.41 -78.31 19.44
N LEU A 533 -9.60 -77.38 19.93
CA LEU A 533 -8.17 -77.31 19.69
C LEU A 533 -7.37 -77.58 20.97
N ASP A 534 -6.37 -78.46 20.90
CA ASP A 534 -5.37 -78.63 21.95
C ASP A 534 -4.42 -77.43 22.00
N VAL A 535 -4.25 -76.83 23.18
CA VAL A 535 -3.41 -75.65 23.43
C VAL A 535 -2.23 -75.94 24.36
N SER A 536 -1.89 -77.22 24.53
CA SER A 536 -0.82 -77.68 25.43
C SER A 536 0.57 -77.09 25.13
N ASN A 537 0.79 -76.60 23.90
CA ASN A 537 2.05 -76.00 23.45
C ASN A 537 2.24 -74.53 23.87
N LEU A 538 1.22 -73.87 24.43
CA LEU A 538 1.38 -72.51 24.97
C LEU A 538 2.45 -72.45 26.06
N LYS A 539 3.14 -71.32 26.16
CA LYS A 539 4.19 -71.11 27.16
C LYS A 539 3.55 -71.06 28.55
N LYS A 540 3.92 -72.01 29.41
CA LYS A 540 3.45 -72.06 30.80
C LYS A 540 3.92 -70.82 31.57
N GLY A 541 3.04 -70.32 32.43
CA GLY A 541 3.27 -69.14 33.26
C GLY A 541 3.11 -67.80 32.54
N ALA A 542 2.85 -67.79 31.23
CA ALA A 542 2.60 -66.58 30.46
C ALA A 542 1.12 -66.18 30.46
N TRP A 543 0.85 -64.89 30.25
CA TRP A 543 -0.49 -64.34 30.09
C TRP A 543 -0.91 -64.35 28.62
N TYR A 544 -2.18 -64.67 28.39
CA TYR A 544 -2.79 -64.70 27.06
C TYR A 544 -4.19 -64.11 27.13
N ILE A 545 -4.61 -63.41 26.08
CA ILE A 545 -6.00 -63.05 25.84
C ILE A 545 -6.63 -64.21 25.07
N PHE A 546 -7.58 -64.89 25.71
CA PHE A 546 -8.42 -65.90 25.07
C PHE A 546 -9.73 -65.24 24.65
N THR A 547 -10.05 -65.31 23.38
CA THR A 547 -11.25 -64.70 22.80
C THR A 547 -12.10 -65.76 22.13
N CYS A 548 -13.42 -65.67 22.27
CA CYS A 548 -14.40 -66.38 21.47
C CYS A 548 -15.37 -65.36 20.88
N GLU A 549 -15.42 -65.29 19.55
CA GLU A 549 -16.37 -64.48 18.80
C GLU A 549 -17.49 -65.40 18.30
N LYS A 550 -18.73 -65.10 18.68
CA LYS A 550 -19.91 -65.83 18.28
C LYS A 550 -20.84 -64.96 17.45
N SER A 551 -21.26 -65.47 16.30
CA SER A 551 -22.25 -64.86 15.43
C SER A 551 -23.17 -65.94 14.87
N GLY A 552 -24.34 -66.13 15.49
CA GLY A 552 -25.25 -67.22 15.15
C GLY A 552 -24.60 -68.58 15.45
N SER A 553 -24.48 -69.44 14.43
CA SER A 553 -23.80 -70.74 14.52
C SER A 553 -22.29 -70.65 14.37
N ALA A 554 -21.74 -69.50 13.95
CA ALA A 554 -20.30 -69.35 13.70
C ALA A 554 -19.55 -68.96 14.97
N PHE A 555 -18.49 -69.70 15.27
CA PHE A 555 -17.60 -69.47 16.40
C PHE A 555 -16.16 -69.31 15.94
N THR A 556 -15.47 -68.29 16.43
CA THR A 556 -14.06 -68.04 16.14
C THR A 556 -13.29 -67.84 17.43
N TRP A 557 -12.29 -68.68 17.70
CA TRP A 557 -11.40 -68.50 18.84
C TRP A 557 -10.11 -67.82 18.41
N LYS A 558 -9.69 -66.86 19.24
CA LYS A 558 -8.41 -66.18 19.06
C LYS A 558 -7.58 -66.29 20.34
N ILE A 559 -6.26 -66.31 20.15
CA ILE A 559 -5.28 -66.16 21.22
C ILE A 559 -4.40 -64.97 20.84
N ASN A 560 -4.40 -63.93 21.68
CA ASN A 560 -3.67 -62.67 21.42
C ASN A 560 -3.97 -62.12 20.00
N ASP A 561 -5.26 -61.99 19.68
CA ASP A 561 -5.80 -61.53 18.39
C ASP A 561 -5.52 -62.42 17.16
N VAL A 562 -4.89 -63.58 17.34
CA VAL A 562 -4.64 -64.55 16.26
C VAL A 562 -5.73 -65.61 16.26
N GLU A 563 -6.43 -65.77 15.14
CA GLU A 563 -7.37 -66.87 14.94
C GLU A 563 -6.69 -68.24 15.03
N VAL A 564 -7.13 -69.05 15.98
CA VAL A 564 -6.60 -70.40 16.21
C VAL A 564 -7.61 -71.51 15.91
N LEU A 565 -8.91 -71.22 15.95
CA LEU A 565 -9.96 -72.18 15.66
C LEU A 565 -11.20 -71.46 15.13
N LYS A 566 -11.86 -72.07 14.15
CA LYS A 566 -13.19 -71.65 13.68
C LYS A 566 -14.07 -72.89 13.60
N LEU A 567 -15.26 -72.83 14.18
CA LEU A 567 -16.24 -73.91 14.17
C LEU A 567 -17.61 -73.36 13.76
N GLU A 568 -18.45 -74.26 13.27
CA GLU A 568 -19.87 -74.02 13.07
C GLU A 568 -20.65 -75.00 13.94
N ASP A 569 -21.52 -74.49 14.80
CA ASP A 569 -22.31 -75.29 15.74
C ASP A 569 -23.70 -74.66 15.93
N HIS A 570 -24.74 -75.44 15.65
CA HIS A 570 -26.14 -75.02 15.76
C HIS A 570 -26.78 -75.36 17.12
N SER A 571 -26.06 -76.08 17.99
CA SER A 571 -26.58 -76.52 19.29
C SER A 571 -26.54 -75.40 20.34
N VAL A 572 -25.72 -74.38 20.13
CA VAL A 572 -25.55 -73.23 21.03
C VAL A 572 -26.30 -72.00 20.50
N GLY A 573 -27.62 -72.10 20.41
CA GLY A 573 -28.53 -71.04 19.93
C GLY A 573 -29.14 -70.16 21.02
N PHE A 574 -28.56 -70.13 22.23
CA PHE A 574 -29.14 -69.50 23.42
C PHE A 574 -28.17 -68.52 24.10
N PRO A 575 -28.65 -67.59 24.94
CA PRO A 575 -27.80 -66.71 25.74
C PRO A 575 -26.83 -67.49 26.64
N LEU A 576 -25.61 -66.97 26.76
CA LEU A 576 -24.54 -67.59 27.52
C LEU A 576 -24.10 -66.68 28.67
N GLN A 577 -23.83 -67.28 29.83
CA GLN A 577 -23.19 -66.64 30.97
C GLN A 577 -21.73 -67.08 31.12
N ILE A 578 -20.90 -66.24 31.73
CA ILE A 578 -19.50 -66.55 32.00
C ILE A 578 -19.40 -67.42 33.26
N PHE A 579 -18.60 -68.48 33.20
CA PHE A 579 -18.37 -69.41 34.31
C PHE A 579 -16.87 -69.72 34.42
N LEU A 580 -16.24 -69.31 35.53
CA LEU A 580 -14.87 -69.66 35.88
C LEU A 580 -14.86 -70.62 37.06
N SER A 581 -14.03 -71.66 37.00
CA SER A 581 -13.88 -72.61 38.11
C SER A 581 -12.58 -73.37 38.04
N THR A 582 -12.17 -73.97 39.15
CA THR A 582 -11.13 -74.98 39.20
C THR A 582 -11.63 -76.23 39.91
N ILE A 583 -11.69 -77.37 39.22
CA ILE A 583 -12.01 -78.66 39.83
C ILE A 583 -10.75 -79.48 40.10
N VAL A 584 -10.81 -80.39 41.07
CA VAL A 584 -9.73 -81.34 41.41
C VAL A 584 -10.11 -82.73 40.94
N THR A 585 -9.30 -83.28 40.04
CA THR A 585 -9.53 -84.58 39.39
C THR A 585 -8.64 -85.70 39.93
N ASP A 586 -7.53 -85.34 40.60
CA ASP A 586 -6.60 -86.28 41.21
C ASP A 586 -5.88 -85.64 42.41
N GLN A 587 -5.18 -86.43 43.21
CA GLN A 587 -4.45 -85.97 44.39
C GLN A 587 -3.32 -85.01 44.01
N ILE A 588 -3.43 -83.75 44.45
CA ILE A 588 -2.43 -82.70 44.15
C ILE A 588 -1.19 -82.88 45.03
N THR A 589 -0.01 -82.93 44.42
CA THR A 589 1.28 -82.94 45.12
C THR A 589 1.43 -81.70 46.01
N PRO A 590 1.87 -81.82 47.29
CA PRO A 590 1.99 -80.68 48.21
C PRO A 590 2.80 -79.50 47.67
N SER A 591 3.86 -79.75 46.88
CA SER A 591 4.71 -78.71 46.27
C SER A 591 4.01 -77.88 45.19
N LYS A 592 2.85 -78.31 44.70
CA LYS A 592 2.04 -77.59 43.69
C LYS A 592 0.91 -76.79 44.33
N LEU A 593 0.70 -76.91 45.64
CA LEU A 593 -0.35 -76.21 46.36
C LEU A 593 0.13 -74.85 46.90
N PRO A 594 -0.76 -73.85 46.98
CA PRO A 594 -2.10 -73.87 46.39
C PRO A 594 -2.05 -73.73 44.86
N VAL A 595 -3.00 -74.35 44.16
CA VAL A 595 -3.15 -74.17 42.70
C VAL A 595 -3.94 -72.87 42.47
N ARG A 596 -3.42 -71.99 41.61
CA ARG A 596 -4.01 -70.67 41.35
C ARG A 596 -4.41 -70.52 39.89
N PHE A 597 -5.71 -70.36 39.66
CA PHE A 597 -6.26 -69.94 38.37
C PHE A 597 -6.44 -68.42 38.38
N GLN A 598 -5.70 -67.72 37.51
CA GLN A 598 -5.58 -66.26 37.55
C GLN A 598 -6.13 -65.62 36.27
N THR A 599 -7.05 -64.68 36.43
CA THR A 599 -7.69 -63.91 35.36
C THR A 599 -7.53 -62.43 35.66
N GLU A 600 -6.84 -61.69 34.81
CA GLU A 600 -6.53 -60.27 35.03
C GLU A 600 -7.72 -59.37 34.71
N TRP A 601 -8.42 -59.64 33.61
CA TRP A 601 -9.65 -58.95 33.26
C TRP A 601 -10.54 -59.85 32.40
N VAL A 602 -11.85 -59.57 32.41
CA VAL A 602 -12.85 -60.17 31.52
C VAL A 602 -13.58 -59.03 30.81
N ARG A 603 -13.82 -59.17 29.51
CA ARG A 603 -14.58 -58.20 28.73
C ARG A 603 -15.44 -58.88 27.68
N CYS A 604 -16.64 -58.37 27.50
CA CYS A 604 -17.56 -58.77 26.46
C CYS A 604 -18.01 -57.57 25.65
N TYR A 605 -18.23 -57.81 24.36
CA TYR A 605 -18.74 -56.81 23.45
C TYR A 605 -19.97 -57.34 22.74
N LYS A 606 -20.94 -56.46 22.56
CA LYS A 606 -22.08 -56.68 21.67
C LYS A 606 -21.93 -55.80 20.44
N LYS A 607 -22.42 -56.30 19.31
CA LYS A 607 -22.47 -55.50 18.09
C LYS A 607 -23.52 -54.39 18.28
N ASN A 608 -23.22 -53.18 17.81
CA ASN A 608 -24.15 -52.06 17.81
C ASN A 608 -25.36 -52.44 16.94
N ALA A 609 -26.55 -52.07 17.42
CA ALA A 609 -27.82 -52.38 16.77
C ALA A 609 -28.01 -51.59 15.46
#